data_AF-A0A1I5ZU85-F1
#
_entry.id   AF-A0A1I5ZU85-F1
#
_cell.length_a   1.000
_cell.length_b   1.000
_cell.length_c   1.000
_cell.angle_alpha   90.00
_cell.angle_beta   90.00
_cell.angle_gamma   90.00
#
_symmetry.space_group_name_H-M   'P 1'
#
loop_
_entity.id
_entity.type
_entity.pdbx_description
1 polymer ?
#
loop_
_entity_poly.entity_id
_entity_poly.type
_entity_poly.pdbx_seq_one_letter_code
_entity_poly.pdbx_strand_id
1 'polypeptide(L)'
;MIIDKIQDLKVVKKLGERLQDVDVKEFWLEYKNEKQDSLKETLHTYQTVGGVPLWKINRVLNRLARKGLSKEMLEKGMITIKLPSINTGELMSDDDKSELVKKINQLEGFELLRLCEFYQYKTTYMERKIINHVTRWIEIEIKN
;
A
#
# COMPACT_ATOMS: atom_id res chain seq x y z
N MET A 1 -18.57 -8.12 -17.94
CA MET A 1 -17.65 -7.29 -17.13
C MET A 1 -17.39 -5.88 -17.68
N ILE A 2 -17.14 -5.66 -18.98
CA ILE A 2 -17.08 -4.28 -19.55
C ILE A 2 -18.48 -3.76 -19.93
N ILE A 3 -19.35 -4.64 -20.43
CA ILE A 3 -20.71 -4.30 -20.87
C ILE A 3 -21.59 -3.84 -19.69
N ASP A 4 -21.45 -4.48 -18.52
CA ASP A 4 -22.20 -4.12 -17.31
C ASP A 4 -21.89 -2.68 -16.84
N LYS A 5 -20.61 -2.27 -16.90
CA LYS A 5 -20.18 -0.91 -16.54
C LYS A 5 -20.72 0.17 -17.49
N ILE A 6 -20.98 -0.18 -18.75
CA ILE A 6 -21.55 0.76 -19.74
C ILE A 6 -23.06 0.93 -19.52
N GLN A 7 -23.75 -0.10 -19.05
CA GLN A 7 -25.16 0.00 -18.66
C GLN A 7 -25.33 0.89 -17.43
N ASP A 8 -24.48 0.77 -16.42
CA ASP A 8 -24.50 1.64 -15.23
C ASP A 8 -24.32 3.12 -15.60
N LEU A 9 -23.39 3.44 -16.51
CA LEU A 9 -23.17 4.81 -17.00
C LEU A 9 -24.39 5.39 -17.74
N LYS A 10 -25.12 4.56 -18.49
CA LYS A 10 -26.35 4.99 -19.19
C LYS A 10 -27.52 5.22 -18.23
N VAL A 11 -27.62 4.42 -17.16
CA VAL A 11 -28.63 4.59 -16.11
C VAL A 11 -28.38 5.88 -15.33
N VAL A 12 -27.12 6.15 -14.96
CA VAL A 12 -26.72 7.40 -14.28
C VAL A 12 -27.01 8.63 -15.14
N LYS A 13 -26.72 8.57 -16.45
CA LYS A 13 -27.00 9.69 -17.38
C LYS A 13 -28.51 10.00 -17.46
N LYS A 14 -29.36 8.97 -17.45
CA LYS A 14 -30.83 9.12 -17.55
C LYS A 14 -31.47 9.56 -16.22
N LEU A 15 -30.85 9.26 -15.09
CA LEU A 15 -31.27 9.77 -13.76
C LEU A 15 -30.91 11.24 -13.57
N GLY A 16 -29.77 11.69 -14.15
CA GLY A 16 -29.36 13.09 -14.13
C GLY A 16 -30.28 14.06 -14.89
N GLU A 17 -31.13 13.57 -15.79
CA GLU A 17 -32.10 14.40 -16.52
C GLU A 17 -33.42 14.64 -15.73
N ARG A 18 -33.59 14.01 -14.56
CA ARG A 18 -34.84 14.04 -13.76
C ARG A 18 -34.73 14.69 -12.38
N LEU A 19 -33.53 15.02 -11.93
CA LEU A 19 -33.27 15.69 -10.64
C LEU A 19 -32.99 17.18 -10.90
N GLN A 20 -33.43 18.05 -10.01
CA GLN A 20 -33.16 19.49 -10.12
C GLN A 20 -31.65 19.70 -10.31
N ASP A 21 -31.26 20.57 -11.26
CA ASP A 21 -29.88 20.74 -11.76
C ASP A 21 -28.79 20.97 -10.68
N VAL A 22 -29.19 21.29 -9.44
CA VAL A 22 -28.31 21.47 -8.28
C VAL A 22 -27.90 20.13 -7.65
N ASP A 23 -28.84 19.21 -7.41
CA ASP A 23 -28.57 17.88 -6.82
C ASP A 23 -27.65 17.03 -7.71
N VAL A 24 -27.83 17.16 -9.03
CA VAL A 24 -27.01 16.43 -10.01
C VAL A 24 -25.58 16.96 -10.04
N LYS A 25 -25.40 18.28 -9.94
CA LYS A 25 -24.06 18.90 -9.92
C LYS A 25 -23.30 18.57 -8.63
N GLU A 26 -23.96 18.62 -7.47
CA GLU A 26 -23.35 18.23 -6.20
C GLU A 26 -22.95 16.74 -6.22
N PHE A 27 -23.86 15.87 -6.68
CA PHE A 27 -23.57 14.44 -6.84
C PHE A 27 -22.36 14.17 -7.75
N TRP A 28 -22.27 14.84 -8.91
CA TRP A 28 -21.11 14.67 -9.81
C TRP A 28 -19.81 15.22 -9.22
N LEU A 29 -19.89 16.27 -8.40
CA LEU A 29 -18.72 16.84 -7.72
C LEU A 29 -18.21 15.90 -6.63
N GLU A 30 -19.10 15.36 -5.79
CA GLU A 30 -18.79 14.34 -4.78
C GLU A 30 -18.19 13.09 -5.43
N TYR A 31 -18.87 12.53 -6.44
CA TYR A 31 -18.38 11.37 -7.17
C TYR A 31 -17.00 11.61 -7.81
N LYS A 32 -16.77 12.80 -8.39
CA LYS A 32 -15.47 13.15 -8.97
C LYS A 32 -14.38 13.24 -7.89
N ASN A 33 -14.69 13.82 -6.74
CA ASN A 33 -13.76 13.92 -5.62
C ASN A 33 -13.41 12.53 -5.07
N GLU A 34 -14.40 11.66 -4.83
CA GLU A 34 -14.18 10.27 -4.42
C GLU A 34 -13.30 9.51 -5.42
N LYS A 35 -13.56 9.66 -6.73
CA LYS A 35 -12.74 9.03 -7.77
C LYS A 35 -11.33 9.60 -7.80
N GLN A 36 -11.17 10.90 -7.59
CA GLN A 36 -9.87 11.54 -7.56
C GLN A 36 -9.05 11.09 -6.34
N ASP A 37 -9.67 10.92 -5.19
CA ASP A 37 -9.01 10.44 -3.98
C ASP A 37 -8.66 8.95 -4.07
N SER A 38 -9.57 8.13 -4.59
CA SER A 38 -9.28 6.73 -4.94
C SER A 38 -8.12 6.60 -5.93
N LEU A 39 -8.03 7.50 -6.92
CA LEU A 39 -6.93 7.54 -7.87
C LEU A 39 -5.60 7.94 -7.19
N LYS A 40 -5.63 8.93 -6.28
CA LYS A 40 -4.45 9.35 -5.51
C LYS A 40 -3.92 8.23 -4.60
N GLU A 41 -4.80 7.53 -3.89
CA GLU A 41 -4.44 6.37 -3.06
C GLU A 41 -3.83 5.24 -3.89
N THR A 42 -4.44 4.97 -5.05
CA THR A 42 -3.91 4.00 -6.01
C THR A 42 -2.52 4.42 -6.50
N LEU A 43 -2.34 5.68 -6.89
CA LEU A 43 -1.06 6.23 -7.37
C LEU A 43 0.02 6.24 -6.29
N HIS A 44 -0.33 6.49 -5.02
CA HIS A 44 0.59 6.44 -3.88
C HIS A 44 1.19 5.04 -3.74
N THR A 45 0.38 4.01 -3.94
CA THR A 45 0.84 2.61 -3.88
C THR A 45 1.77 2.23 -5.04
N TYR A 46 1.65 2.89 -6.21
CA TYR A 46 2.56 2.68 -7.35
C TYR A 46 3.88 3.46 -7.26
N GLN A 47 4.10 4.24 -6.20
CA GLN A 47 5.37 4.93 -5.97
C GLN A 47 6.52 3.94 -5.71
N THR A 48 7.73 4.41 -6.02
CA THR A 48 8.98 3.68 -5.79
C THR A 48 9.89 4.58 -4.95
N VAL A 49 10.42 4.06 -3.84
CA VAL A 49 11.39 4.78 -2.99
C VAL A 49 12.68 3.97 -2.96
N GLY A 50 13.80 4.59 -3.33
CA GLY A 50 15.10 3.89 -3.43
C GLY A 50 15.05 2.59 -4.27
N GLY A 51 14.28 2.59 -5.36
CA GLY A 51 14.09 1.40 -6.21
C GLY A 51 13.21 0.30 -5.59
N VAL A 52 12.49 0.58 -4.50
CA VAL A 52 11.55 -0.34 -3.84
C VAL A 52 10.11 0.04 -4.19
N PRO A 53 9.37 -0.82 -4.93
CA PRO A 53 7.98 -0.54 -5.28
C PRO A 53 7.04 -0.81 -4.09
N LEU A 54 6.34 0.23 -3.64
CA LEU A 54 5.50 0.16 -2.43
C LEU A 54 4.34 -0.83 -2.56
N TRP A 55 3.75 -0.97 -3.75
CA TRP A 55 2.65 -1.91 -4.01
C TRP A 55 3.01 -3.37 -3.69
N LYS A 56 4.28 -3.76 -3.86
CA LYS A 56 4.71 -5.13 -3.52
C LYS A 56 4.65 -5.35 -2.01
N ILE A 57 5.10 -4.37 -1.23
CA ILE A 57 5.04 -4.41 0.23
C ILE A 57 3.58 -4.38 0.69
N ASN A 58 2.77 -3.47 0.14
CA ASN A 58 1.36 -3.35 0.48
C ASN A 58 0.60 -4.67 0.24
N ARG A 59 0.90 -5.37 -0.86
CA ARG A 59 0.30 -6.68 -1.17
C ARG A 59 0.69 -7.77 -0.18
N VAL A 60 1.94 -7.77 0.31
CA VAL A 60 2.39 -8.73 1.32
C VAL A 60 1.68 -8.47 2.66
N LEU A 61 1.60 -7.20 3.08
CA LEU A 61 0.93 -6.81 4.32
C LEU A 61 -0.57 -7.13 4.29
N ASN A 62 -1.25 -6.80 3.19
CA ASN A 62 -2.65 -7.18 2.96
C ASN A 62 -2.87 -8.70 3.05
N ARG A 63 -1.93 -9.49 2.54
CA ARG A 63 -2.01 -10.95 2.65
C ARG A 63 -1.88 -11.41 4.09
N LEU A 64 -0.96 -10.81 4.86
CA LEU A 64 -0.78 -11.12 6.28
C LEU A 64 -2.03 -10.74 7.07
N ALA A 65 -2.59 -9.54 6.86
CA ALA A 65 -3.81 -9.10 7.52
C ALA A 65 -5.00 -10.06 7.29
N ARG A 66 -5.12 -10.62 6.08
CA ARG A 66 -6.20 -11.57 5.75
C ARG A 66 -5.96 -13.00 6.25
N LYS A 67 -4.71 -13.44 6.31
CA LYS A 67 -4.35 -14.83 6.63
C LYS A 67 -3.94 -15.03 8.08
N GLY A 68 -3.68 -13.94 8.80
CA GLY A 68 -3.04 -13.94 10.10
C GLY A 68 -1.53 -14.15 10.02
N LEU A 69 -0.89 -13.98 11.17
CA LEU A 69 0.54 -14.21 11.35
C LEU A 69 0.82 -15.70 11.61
N SER A 70 1.90 -16.23 11.04
CA SER A 70 2.28 -17.62 11.29
C SER A 70 2.84 -17.79 12.70
N LYS A 71 2.73 -18.99 13.26
CA LYS A 71 3.31 -19.32 14.58
C LYS A 71 4.81 -18.99 14.65
N GLU A 72 5.56 -19.28 13.59
CA GLU A 72 6.98 -18.97 13.49
C GLU A 72 7.26 -17.45 13.56
N MET A 73 6.42 -16.62 12.92
CA MET A 73 6.56 -15.16 12.98
C MET A 73 6.30 -14.64 14.40
N LEU A 74 5.30 -15.20 15.09
CA LEU A 74 4.96 -14.84 16.47
C LEU A 74 6.06 -15.30 17.45
N GLU A 75 6.55 -16.54 17.31
CA GLU A 75 7.63 -17.08 18.15
C GLU A 75 8.95 -16.29 17.97
N LYS A 76 9.24 -15.82 16.75
CA LYS A 76 10.40 -14.96 16.47
C LYS A 76 10.16 -13.48 16.79
N GLY A 77 8.91 -13.06 16.99
CA GLY A 77 8.53 -11.65 17.13
C GLY A 77 8.89 -10.79 15.91
N MET A 78 8.93 -11.38 14.70
CA MET A 78 9.48 -10.69 13.53
C MET A 78 8.84 -11.15 12.22
N ILE A 79 8.51 -10.19 11.36
CA ILE A 79 8.12 -10.40 9.95
C ILE A 79 9.24 -9.88 9.05
N THR A 80 9.68 -10.70 8.10
CA THR A 80 10.70 -10.31 7.13
C THR A 80 10.12 -10.26 5.72
N ILE A 81 10.19 -9.10 5.07
CA ILE A 81 9.76 -8.92 3.68
C ILE A 81 11.00 -8.71 2.82
N LYS A 82 11.34 -9.70 1.98
CA LYS A 82 12.47 -9.59 1.04
C LYS A 82 12.18 -8.57 -0.05
N LEU A 83 13.14 -7.70 -0.31
CA LEU A 83 13.07 -6.69 -1.37
C LEU A 83 13.95 -7.09 -2.56
N PRO A 84 13.73 -6.51 -3.75
CA PRO A 84 14.62 -6.73 -4.90
C PRO A 84 16.06 -6.30 -4.59
N SER A 85 17.04 -7.14 -4.94
CA SER A 85 18.46 -6.79 -4.85
C SER A 85 18.85 -5.73 -5.87
N ILE A 86 19.91 -4.96 -5.58
CA ILE A 86 20.51 -4.02 -6.52
C ILE A 86 21.91 -4.49 -6.90
N ASN A 87 22.26 -4.37 -8.18
CA ASN A 87 23.55 -4.77 -8.75
C ASN A 87 24.58 -3.62 -8.88
N THR A 88 24.30 -2.47 -8.28
CA THR A 88 25.18 -1.28 -8.32
C THR A 88 26.17 -1.25 -7.17
N GLY A 89 25.99 -2.11 -6.15
CA GLY A 89 26.81 -2.10 -4.93
C GLY A 89 26.61 -0.87 -4.04
N GLU A 90 25.68 0.02 -4.40
CA GLU A 90 25.34 1.25 -3.67
C GLU A 90 24.25 0.98 -2.64
N LEU A 91 24.48 1.47 -1.43
CA LEU A 91 23.53 1.42 -0.33
C LEU A 91 22.51 2.57 -0.45
N MET A 92 21.31 2.35 0.07
CA MET A 92 20.28 3.38 0.08
C MET A 92 20.70 4.54 1.00
N SER A 93 20.37 5.78 0.63
CA SER A 93 20.62 6.95 1.48
C SER A 93 19.77 6.88 2.76
N ASP A 94 20.23 7.47 3.86
CA ASP A 94 19.46 7.43 5.12
C ASP A 94 18.13 8.19 5.02
N ASP A 95 18.08 9.24 4.18
CA ASP A 95 16.84 9.97 3.87
C ASP A 95 15.84 9.06 3.13
N ASP A 96 16.29 8.33 2.11
CA ASP A 96 15.45 7.37 1.39
C ASP A 96 14.97 6.22 2.28
N LYS A 97 15.82 5.74 3.20
CA LYS A 97 15.43 4.72 4.20
C LYS A 97 14.32 5.23 5.10
N SER A 98 14.48 6.45 5.61
CA SER A 98 13.50 7.09 6.48
C SER A 98 12.18 7.32 5.74
N GLU A 99 12.25 7.83 4.51
CA GLU A 99 11.08 8.02 3.65
C GLU A 99 10.38 6.68 3.36
N LEU A 100 11.13 5.64 3.00
CA LEU A 100 10.59 4.31 2.74
C LEU A 100 9.85 3.76 3.96
N VAL A 101 10.46 3.82 5.14
CA VAL A 101 9.82 3.36 6.39
C VAL A 101 8.56 4.17 6.69
N LYS A 102 8.61 5.50 6.54
CA LYS A 102 7.43 6.37 6.71
C LYS A 102 6.31 5.98 5.75
N LYS A 103 6.63 5.76 4.47
CA LYS A 103 5.66 5.36 3.45
C LYS A 103 5.07 4.00 3.73
N ILE A 104 5.88 3.02 4.16
CA ILE A 104 5.39 1.69 4.55
C ILE A 104 4.39 1.80 5.70
N ASN A 105 4.69 2.62 6.73
CA ASN A 105 3.82 2.87 7.87
C ASN A 105 2.46 3.49 7.50
N GLN A 106 2.34 4.07 6.31
CA GLN A 106 1.13 4.69 5.77
C GLN A 106 0.40 3.80 4.75
N LEU A 107 0.90 2.58 4.48
CA LEU A 107 0.23 1.67 3.56
C LEU A 107 -1.04 1.11 4.20
N GLU A 108 -2.13 1.11 3.44
CA GLU A 108 -3.42 0.51 3.80
C GLU A 108 -3.25 -0.93 4.34
N GLY A 109 -2.45 -1.77 3.67
CA GLY A 109 -2.21 -3.14 4.10
C GLY A 109 -1.55 -3.24 5.47
N PHE A 110 -0.78 -2.23 5.88
CA PHE A 110 -0.20 -2.20 7.23
C PHE A 110 -1.20 -1.77 8.28
N GLU A 111 -2.04 -0.79 7.96
CA GLU A 111 -3.16 -0.40 8.82
C GLU A 111 -4.10 -1.58 9.06
N LEU A 112 -4.47 -2.31 8.00
CA LEU A 112 -5.26 -3.53 8.12
C LEU A 112 -4.60 -4.58 9.02
N LEU A 113 -3.27 -4.78 8.89
CA LEU A 113 -2.55 -5.72 9.74
C LEU A 113 -2.63 -5.32 11.22
N ARG A 114 -2.50 -4.02 11.53
CA ARG A 114 -2.64 -3.48 12.89
C ARG A 114 -4.04 -3.70 13.47
N LEU A 115 -5.06 -3.49 12.65
CA LEU A 115 -6.47 -3.63 13.06
C LEU A 115 -6.87 -5.10 13.28
N CYS A 116 -6.28 -6.04 12.53
CA CYS A 116 -6.63 -7.47 12.65
C CYS A 116 -5.97 -8.17 13.84
N GLU A 117 -4.72 -7.82 14.15
CA GLU A 117 -3.88 -8.60 15.07
C GLU A 117 -3.56 -7.88 16.38
N PHE A 118 -3.88 -6.58 16.51
CA PHE A 118 -3.72 -5.74 17.72
C PHE A 118 -2.34 -5.71 18.38
N TYR A 119 -1.28 -6.17 17.70
CA TYR A 119 0.10 -6.02 18.16
C TYR A 119 0.64 -4.61 17.90
N GLN A 120 1.69 -4.24 18.64
CA GLN A 120 2.53 -3.11 18.28
C GLN A 120 3.57 -3.54 17.25
N TYR A 121 3.78 -2.72 16.22
CA TYR A 121 4.72 -3.02 15.14
C TYR A 121 5.76 -1.93 15.00
N LYS A 122 7.03 -2.33 14.82
CA LYS A 122 8.12 -1.41 14.48
C LYS A 122 8.78 -1.85 13.17
N THR A 123 8.70 -0.98 12.17
CA THR A 123 9.28 -1.22 10.83
C THR A 123 10.68 -0.65 10.73
N THR A 124 11.60 -1.48 10.23
CA THR A 124 12.98 -1.11 9.96
C THR A 124 13.37 -1.58 8.57
N TYR A 125 14.02 -0.72 7.79
CA TYR A 125 14.65 -1.12 6.54
C TYR A 125 16.06 -1.63 6.82
N MET A 126 16.41 -2.75 6.19
CA MET A 126 17.70 -3.40 6.34
C MET A 126 18.32 -3.66 4.98
N GLU A 127 19.63 -3.47 4.89
CA GLU A 127 20.42 -3.81 3.71
C GLU A 127 21.80 -4.31 4.09
N ARG A 128 22.33 -5.20 3.26
CA ARG A 128 23.69 -5.72 3.39
C ARG A 128 24.33 -5.80 2.02
N LYS A 129 25.51 -5.19 1.89
CA LYS A 129 26.36 -5.32 0.72
C LYS A 129 27.07 -6.68 0.74
N ILE A 130 26.95 -7.42 -0.36
CA ILE A 130 27.63 -8.70 -0.62
C ILE A 130 28.21 -8.58 -2.02
N ILE A 131 29.54 -8.41 -2.14
CA ILE A 131 30.33 -8.38 -3.39
C ILE A 131 29.55 -7.91 -4.62
N ASN A 132 29.56 -6.59 -4.88
CA ASN A 132 28.84 -5.91 -5.99
C ASN A 132 27.31 -6.05 -6.00
N HIS A 133 26.72 -6.76 -5.04
CA HIS A 133 25.28 -6.85 -4.84
C HIS A 133 24.87 -6.26 -3.50
N VAL A 134 23.65 -5.74 -3.43
CA VAL A 134 23.03 -5.31 -2.17
C VAL A 134 21.76 -6.12 -1.96
N THR A 135 21.75 -6.91 -0.88
CA THR A 135 20.56 -7.62 -0.41
C THR A 135 19.80 -6.70 0.52
N ARG A 136 18.47 -6.61 0.33
CA ARG A 136 17.61 -5.67 1.04
C ARG A 136 16.37 -6.36 1.56
N TRP A 137 15.90 -5.96 2.73
CA TRP A 137 14.66 -6.47 3.31
C TRP A 137 14.05 -5.46 4.28
N ILE A 138 12.75 -5.63 4.56
CA ILE A 138 12.06 -4.94 5.64
C ILE A 138 11.90 -5.91 6.80
N GLU A 139 12.23 -5.45 7.99
CA GLU A 139 11.93 -6.11 9.25
C GLU A 139 10.78 -5.38 9.94
N ILE A 140 9.78 -6.14 10.38
CA ILE A 140 8.68 -5.61 11.19
C ILE A 140 8.68 -6.41 12.49
N GLU A 141 9.19 -5.77 13.54
CA GLU A 141 9.19 -6.31 14.90
C GLU A 141 7.75 -6.32 15.43
N ILE A 142 7.35 -7.43 16.06
CA ILE A 142 6.04 -7.63 16.67
C ILE A 142 6.22 -7.54 18.19
N LYS A 143 5.50 -6.64 18.85
CA LYS A 143 5.50 -6.50 20.32
C LYS A 143 4.09 -6.68 20.86
N ASN A 144 4.00 -7.44 21.95
CA ASN A 144 2.79 -7.55 22.77
C ASN A 144 2.58 -6.29 23.60
#